data_AF-A0A8J2HEL4-F1
#
_entry.id   AF-A0A8J2HEL4-F1
#
_cell.length_a   1.000
_cell.length_b   1.000
_cell.length_c   1.000
_cell.angle_alpha   90.00
_cell.angle_beta   90.00
_cell.angle_gamma   90.00
#
_symmetry.space_group_name_H-M   'P 1'
#
loop_
_entity.id
_entity.type
_entity.pdbx_description
1 polymer ?
#
loop_
_entity_poly.entity_id
_entity_poly.type
_entity_poly.pdbx_seq_one_letter_code
_entity_poly.pdbx_strand_id
1 'polypeptide(L)'
;MSGRGKGGKVKGKSKTRSSRAGLQFPVGRIHRMLRKGNYAERVGAGAPVYLAAVMEYLAAEVLELAGNAARDNKKTRIIPRHLQLAIRNDEELNKLLSGVTIAQGVSESGSFSSNTFEDIVDKAVHDAHGLGGNTGVRVDLF
;
A
#
# COMPACT_ATOMS: atom_id res chain seq x y z
N MET A 1 -51.44 39.36 14.37
CA MET A 1 -50.29 38.42 14.50
C MET A 1 -49.65 38.25 13.13
N SER A 2 -48.57 38.97 12.80
CA SER A 2 -47.88 38.79 11.51
C SER A 2 -46.65 37.92 11.71
N GLY A 3 -46.74 36.65 11.31
CA GLY A 3 -45.60 35.75 11.22
C GLY A 3 -44.68 36.18 10.08
N ARG A 4 -43.63 36.93 10.40
CA ARG A 4 -42.62 37.32 9.40
C ARG A 4 -41.65 36.16 9.21
N GLY A 5 -41.92 35.36 8.19
CA GLY A 5 -41.01 34.32 7.70
C GLY A 5 -39.62 34.91 7.47
N LYS A 6 -38.59 34.19 7.93
CA LYS A 6 -37.17 34.53 7.75
C LYS A 6 -36.78 34.46 6.27
N GLY A 7 -37.21 35.44 5.47
CA GLY A 7 -36.74 35.68 4.12
C GLY A 7 -35.63 36.73 4.13
N GLY A 8 -34.47 36.37 3.59
CA GLY A 8 -33.52 37.34 3.02
C GLY A 8 -32.39 37.87 3.91
N LYS A 9 -31.68 37.02 4.67
CA LYS A 9 -30.26 37.34 4.93
C LYS A 9 -29.46 36.92 3.70
N VAL A 10 -28.64 37.83 3.16
CA VAL A 10 -27.64 37.52 2.12
C VAL A 10 -26.90 36.26 2.57
N LYS A 11 -27.07 35.14 1.84
CA LYS A 11 -26.42 33.88 2.19
C LYS A 11 -24.92 34.11 2.09
N GLY A 12 -24.25 34.20 3.25
CA GLY A 12 -22.79 34.17 3.31
C GLY A 12 -22.26 32.92 2.59
N LYS A 13 -21.03 32.99 2.09
CA LYS A 13 -20.41 31.86 1.37
C LYS A 13 -20.54 30.58 2.20
N SER A 14 -21.14 29.55 1.60
CA SER A 14 -21.28 28.25 2.24
C SER A 14 -19.90 27.65 2.47
N LYS A 15 -19.56 27.32 3.72
CA LYS A 15 -18.33 26.57 4.02
C LYS A 15 -18.49 25.12 3.59
N THR A 16 -17.46 24.58 2.93
CA THR A 16 -17.44 23.17 2.52
C THR A 16 -17.35 22.25 3.73
N ARG A 17 -17.79 20.99 3.59
CA ARG A 17 -17.66 19.98 4.65
C ARG A 17 -16.19 19.71 5.00
N SER A 18 -15.30 19.69 4.01
CA SER A 18 -13.85 19.57 4.22
C SER A 18 -13.29 20.72 5.07
N SER A 19 -13.60 21.97 4.70
CA SER A 19 -13.16 23.15 5.46
C SER A 19 -13.70 23.17 6.89
N ARG A 20 -14.93 22.69 7.13
CA ARG A 20 -15.49 22.54 8.48
C ARG A 20 -14.81 21.44 9.29
N ALA A 21 -14.33 20.39 8.63
CA ALA A 21 -13.65 19.26 9.26
C ALA A 21 -12.13 19.46 9.41
N GLY A 22 -11.58 20.54 8.84
CA GLY A 22 -10.12 20.79 8.86
C GLY A 22 -9.32 19.88 7.92
N LEU A 23 -9.97 19.29 6.91
CA LEU A 23 -9.37 18.32 6.00
C LEU A 23 -9.06 18.94 4.63
N GLN A 24 -7.91 18.61 4.06
CA GLN A 24 -7.59 18.87 2.65
C GLN A 24 -8.37 17.96 1.71
N PHE A 25 -8.63 16.72 2.13
CA PHE A 25 -9.32 15.72 1.32
C PHE A 25 -10.80 16.05 1.13
N PRO A 26 -11.38 15.72 -0.04
CA PRO A 26 -12.72 16.16 -0.41
C PRO A 26 -13.83 15.28 0.21
N VAL A 27 -14.22 15.57 1.45
CA VAL A 27 -15.35 14.92 2.18
C VAL A 27 -16.61 14.83 1.32
N GLY A 28 -16.93 15.88 0.56
CA GLY A 28 -18.11 15.91 -0.30
C GLY A 28 -18.07 14.89 -1.44
N ARG A 29 -16.89 14.69 -2.04
CA ARG A 29 -16.66 13.73 -3.12
C ARG A 29 -16.67 12.30 -2.57
N ILE A 30 -16.03 12.08 -1.44
CA ILE A 30 -15.99 10.78 -0.75
C ILE A 30 -17.41 10.34 -0.38
N HIS A 31 -18.25 11.24 0.16
CA HIS A 31 -19.66 10.92 0.44
C HIS A 31 -20.40 10.43 -0.81
N ARG A 32 -20.19 11.10 -1.96
CA ARG A 32 -20.80 10.71 -3.23
C ARG A 32 -20.28 9.36 -3.72
N MET A 33 -18.99 9.08 -3.57
CA MET A 33 -18.39 7.79 -3.93
C MET A 33 -18.93 6.65 -3.07
N LEU A 34 -19.08 6.86 -1.75
CA LEU A 34 -19.71 5.89 -0.85
C LEU A 34 -21.16 5.56 -1.26
N ARG A 35 -21.94 6.58 -1.66
CA ARG A 35 -23.31 6.39 -2.15
C ARG A 35 -23.36 5.69 -3.51
N LYS A 36 -22.43 6.00 -4.42
CA LYS A 36 -22.34 5.36 -5.74
C LYS A 36 -21.87 3.91 -5.66
N GLY A 37 -21.03 3.58 -4.67
CA GLY A 37 -20.48 2.24 -4.49
C GLY A 37 -21.45 1.24 -3.89
N ASN A 38 -22.67 1.64 -3.51
CA ASN A 38 -23.71 0.77 -2.93
C ASN A 38 -23.23 -0.09 -1.74
N TYR A 39 -22.28 0.42 -0.93
CA TYR A 39 -21.74 -0.30 0.23
C TYR A 39 -22.78 -0.51 1.35
N ALA A 40 -23.79 0.35 1.42
CA ALA A 40 -24.92 0.26 2.34
C ALA A 40 -26.11 1.07 1.80
N GLU A 41 -27.33 0.74 2.23
CA GLU A 41 -28.54 1.48 1.87
C GLU A 41 -28.46 2.96 2.32
N ARG A 42 -27.88 3.20 3.51
CA ARG A 42 -27.73 4.53 4.09
C ARG A 42 -26.27 4.77 4.48
N VAL A 43 -25.79 5.98 4.20
CA VAL A 43 -24.46 6.43 4.59
C VAL A 43 -24.63 7.57 5.59
N GLY A 44 -24.14 7.37 6.82
CA GLY A 44 -24.18 8.38 7.88
C GLY A 44 -23.33 9.60 7.54
N ALA A 45 -23.70 10.77 8.08
CA ALA A 45 -23.03 12.04 7.76
C ALA A 45 -21.54 12.09 8.20
N GLY A 46 -21.19 11.35 9.25
CA GLY A 46 -19.81 11.26 9.78
C GLY A 46 -18.90 10.29 9.02
N ALA A 47 -19.46 9.26 8.37
CA ALA A 47 -18.69 8.26 7.62
C ALA A 47 -17.73 8.86 6.57
N PRO A 48 -18.16 9.80 5.68
CA PRO A 48 -17.25 10.40 4.71
C PRO A 48 -16.23 11.36 5.34
N VAL A 49 -16.48 11.89 6.55
CA VAL A 49 -15.51 12.73 7.27
C VAL A 49 -14.40 11.86 7.82
N TYR A 50 -14.76 10.77 8.51
CA TYR A 50 -13.81 9.83 9.07
C TYR A 50 -12.94 9.19 7.98
N LEU A 51 -13.57 8.69 6.91
CA LEU A 51 -12.83 8.09 5.80
C LEU A 51 -11.90 9.11 5.11
N ALA A 52 -12.34 10.36 4.94
CA ALA A 52 -11.47 11.41 4.39
C ALA A 52 -10.25 11.67 5.28
N ALA A 53 -10.44 11.72 6.60
CA ALA A 53 -9.35 11.93 7.54
C ALA A 53 -8.34 10.78 7.51
N VAL A 54 -8.80 9.52 7.50
CA VAL A 54 -7.92 8.35 7.41
C VAL A 54 -7.15 8.33 6.09
N MET A 55 -7.82 8.60 4.96
CA MET A 55 -7.15 8.65 3.66
C MET A 55 -6.13 9.79 3.57
N GLU A 56 -6.43 10.95 4.18
CA GLU A 56 -5.50 12.08 4.24
C GLU A 56 -4.27 11.75 5.09
N TYR A 57 -4.48 11.11 6.24
CA TYR A 57 -3.41 10.65 7.11
C TYR A 57 -2.49 9.65 6.40
N LEU A 58 -3.04 8.59 5.81
CA LEU A 58 -2.24 7.59 5.10
C LEU A 58 -1.48 8.20 3.91
N ALA A 59 -2.09 9.14 3.19
CA ALA A 59 -1.41 9.84 2.10
C ALA A 59 -0.27 10.72 2.62
N ALA A 60 -0.47 11.42 3.75
CA ALA A 60 0.57 12.23 4.37
C ALA A 60 1.76 11.37 4.82
N GLU A 61 1.51 10.24 5.50
CA GLU A 61 2.53 9.31 5.96
C GLU A 61 3.41 8.79 4.80
N VAL A 62 2.77 8.29 3.73
CA VAL A 62 3.49 7.81 2.55
C VAL A 62 4.29 8.93 1.88
N LEU A 63 3.73 10.15 1.80
CA LEU A 63 4.41 11.29 1.19
C LEU A 63 5.56 11.83 2.04
N GLU A 64 5.46 11.76 3.36
CA GLU A 64 6.53 12.14 4.29
C GLU A 64 7.74 11.21 4.10
N LEU A 65 7.52 9.89 4.19
CA LEU A 65 8.57 8.89 4.00
C LEU A 65 9.16 8.93 2.58
N ALA A 66 8.32 9.08 1.55
CA ALA A 66 8.80 9.19 0.17
C ALA A 66 9.53 10.52 -0.07
N GLY A 67 9.16 11.59 0.63
CA GLY A 67 9.87 12.87 0.65
C GLY A 67 11.27 12.73 1.25
N ASN A 68 11.39 12.01 2.37
CA ASN A 68 12.68 11.67 2.99
C ASN A 68 13.54 10.84 2.03
N ALA A 69 12.98 9.76 1.45
CA ALA A 69 13.70 8.95 0.46
C ALA A 69 14.14 9.76 -0.77
N ALA A 70 13.34 10.73 -1.23
CA ALA A 70 13.72 11.62 -2.31
C ALA A 70 14.90 12.52 -1.92
N ARG A 71 14.85 13.08 -0.71
CA ARG A 71 15.88 13.95 -0.15
C ARG A 71 17.21 13.20 0.02
N ASP A 72 17.16 11.97 0.52
CA ASP A 72 18.35 11.11 0.69
C ASP A 72 19.01 10.79 -0.66
N ASN A 73 18.19 10.59 -1.70
CA ASN A 73 18.63 10.45 -3.09
C ASN A 73 19.03 11.78 -3.76
N LYS A 74 19.11 12.88 -3.00
CA LYS A 74 19.45 14.23 -3.47
C LYS A 74 18.52 14.72 -4.59
N LYS A 75 17.24 14.36 -4.53
CA LYS A 75 16.20 14.79 -5.46
C LYS A 75 15.17 15.64 -4.72
N THR A 76 14.61 16.63 -5.43
CA THR A 76 13.51 17.47 -4.93
C THR A 76 12.13 16.98 -5.35
N ARG A 77 12.08 16.00 -6.27
CA ARG A 77 10.84 15.43 -6.80
C ARG A 77 10.69 13.97 -6.36
N ILE A 78 9.52 13.65 -5.83
CA ILE A 78 9.12 12.26 -5.56
C ILE A 78 8.85 11.55 -6.88
N ILE A 79 9.44 10.37 -7.05
CA ILE A 79 9.23 9.47 -8.19
C ILE A 79 8.78 8.09 -7.68
N PRO A 80 8.28 7.17 -8.53
CA PRO A 80 7.81 5.87 -8.07
C PRO A 80 8.82 5.06 -7.25
N ARG A 81 10.12 5.20 -7.54
CA ARG A 81 11.20 4.59 -6.73
C ARG A 81 11.18 5.03 -5.26
N HIS A 82 10.91 6.31 -4.99
CA HIS A 82 10.86 6.83 -3.61
C HIS A 82 9.64 6.31 -2.86
N LEU A 83 8.50 6.15 -3.56
CA LEU A 83 7.31 5.50 -3.00
C LEU A 83 7.59 4.03 -2.64
N GLN A 84 8.26 3.29 -3.53
CA GLN A 84 8.65 1.91 -3.22
C GLN A 84 9.58 1.83 -2.01
N LEU A 85 10.62 2.66 -1.96
CA LEU A 85 11.55 2.66 -0.83
C LEU A 85 10.85 2.98 0.50
N ALA A 86 10.02 4.02 0.52
CA ALA A 86 9.23 4.40 1.68
C ALA A 86 8.32 3.26 2.17
N ILE A 87 7.56 2.65 1.25
CA ILE A 87 6.58 1.61 1.59
C ILE A 87 7.26 0.31 2.01
N ARG A 88 8.36 -0.11 1.37
CA ARG A 88 9.01 -1.39 1.68
C ARG A 88 9.90 -1.36 2.91
N ASN A 89 10.41 -0.18 3.27
CA ASN A 89 11.22 -0.01 4.48
C ASN A 89 10.39 0.24 5.74
N ASP A 90 9.10 0.55 5.59
CA ASP A 90 8.17 0.70 6.71
C ASP A 90 7.35 -0.59 6.91
N GLU A 91 7.37 -1.14 8.12
CA GLU A 91 6.75 -2.45 8.40
C GLU A 91 5.23 -2.43 8.23
N GLU A 92 4.57 -1.38 8.71
CA GLU A 92 3.11 -1.25 8.69
C GLU A 92 2.60 -1.02 7.26
N LEU A 93 3.24 -0.14 6.50
CA LEU A 93 2.93 0.13 5.10
C LEU A 93 3.26 -1.06 4.20
N ASN A 94 4.37 -1.75 4.45
CA ASN A 94 4.72 -2.96 3.68
C ASN A 94 3.68 -4.07 3.92
N LYS A 95 3.20 -4.22 5.16
CA LYS A 95 2.12 -5.15 5.48
C LYS A 95 0.81 -4.75 4.83
N LEU A 96 0.42 -3.47 4.94
CA LEU A 96 -0.79 -2.91 4.36
C LEU A 96 -0.82 -3.05 2.82
N LEU A 97 0.33 -2.92 2.16
CA LEU A 97 0.48 -2.93 0.70
C LEU A 97 1.22 -4.17 0.17
N SER A 98 1.21 -5.27 0.94
CA SER A 98 1.94 -6.51 0.62
C SER A 98 1.62 -7.07 -0.77
N GLY A 99 0.36 -7.00 -1.20
CA GLY A 99 -0.09 -7.45 -2.53
C GLY A 99 -0.09 -6.40 -3.63
N VAL A 100 0.45 -5.19 -3.39
CA VAL A 100 0.39 -4.07 -4.36
C VAL A 100 1.70 -3.96 -5.14
N THR A 101 1.61 -3.94 -6.47
CA THR A 101 2.74 -3.63 -7.35
C THR A 101 2.83 -2.14 -7.63
N ILE A 102 3.97 -1.53 -7.33
CA ILE A 102 4.26 -0.13 -7.68
C ILE A 102 5.03 -0.13 -9.00
N ALA A 103 4.37 0.30 -10.07
CA ALA A 103 5.00 0.43 -11.38
C ALA A 103 6.21 1.37 -11.32
N GLN A 104 7.31 0.99 -11.98
CA GLN A 104 8.58 1.72 -11.97
C GLN A 104 9.23 1.88 -10.57
N GLY A 105 8.83 1.08 -9.59
CA GLY A 105 9.42 1.07 -8.24
C GLY A 105 10.76 0.34 -8.12
N VAL A 106 11.30 -0.19 -9.22
CA VAL A 106 12.28 -1.29 -9.26
C VAL A 106 13.43 -1.11 -8.26
N SER A 107 13.63 -2.15 -7.47
CA SER A 107 14.66 -2.31 -6.45
C SER A 107 15.97 -2.82 -7.04
N GLU A 108 16.98 -1.96 -7.18
CA GLU A 108 18.37 -2.36 -7.44
C GLU A 108 19.07 -2.97 -6.20
N SER A 109 18.34 -3.45 -5.19
CA SER A 109 18.96 -4.06 -4.01
C SER A 109 18.22 -5.28 -3.46
N GLY A 110 17.28 -5.83 -4.22
CA GLY A 110 16.81 -7.19 -4.04
C GLY A 110 17.26 -7.96 -5.27
N SER A 111 18.20 -8.88 -5.10
CA SER A 111 18.41 -9.95 -6.06
C SER A 111 17.04 -10.45 -6.52
N PHE A 112 16.91 -10.72 -7.82
CA PHE A 112 16.05 -11.83 -8.23
C PHE A 112 16.62 -13.05 -7.50
N SER A 113 16.18 -13.32 -6.28
CA SER A 113 16.58 -14.51 -5.56
C SER A 113 16.01 -15.68 -6.35
N SER A 114 16.96 -16.44 -6.88
CA SER A 114 16.82 -17.76 -7.49
C SER A 114 15.75 -17.89 -8.55
N ASN A 115 16.23 -17.93 -9.80
CA ASN A 115 15.50 -18.49 -10.93
C ASN A 115 14.78 -19.76 -10.46
N THR A 116 13.48 -19.85 -10.70
CA THR A 116 12.71 -21.10 -10.59
C THR A 116 13.36 -22.26 -11.38
N PHE A 117 14.29 -21.95 -12.29
CA PHE A 117 15.13 -22.89 -13.02
C PHE A 117 16.25 -23.51 -12.16
N GLU A 118 16.89 -22.76 -11.26
CA GLU A 118 17.96 -23.29 -10.38
C GLU A 118 17.35 -24.24 -9.33
N ASP A 119 16.18 -23.90 -8.78
CA ASP A 119 15.45 -24.78 -7.85
C ASP A 119 15.01 -26.10 -8.51
N ILE A 120 14.74 -26.10 -9.83
CA ILE A 120 14.43 -27.31 -10.60
C ILE A 120 15.70 -28.14 -10.85
N VAL A 121 16.82 -27.49 -11.16
CA VAL A 121 18.10 -28.16 -11.42
C VAL A 121 18.66 -28.78 -10.14
N ASP A 122 18.66 -28.07 -9.01
CA ASP A 122 19.14 -28.59 -7.74
C ASP A 122 18.30 -29.78 -7.24
N LYS A 123 16.98 -29.74 -7.46
CA LYS A 123 16.10 -30.88 -7.15
C LYS A 123 16.38 -32.09 -8.05
N ALA A 124 16.65 -31.87 -9.34
CA ALA A 124 16.99 -32.95 -10.27
C ALA A 124 18.37 -33.55 -10.01
N VAL A 125 19.34 -32.76 -9.53
CA VAL A 125 20.70 -33.21 -9.21
C VAL A 125 20.73 -33.99 -7.88
N HIS A 126 19.93 -33.62 -6.89
CA HIS A 126 19.92 -34.29 -5.59
C HIS A 126 19.20 -35.65 -5.56
N ASP A 127 18.24 -35.89 -6.46
CA ASP A 127 17.48 -37.16 -6.51
C ASP A 127 18.28 -38.31 -7.18
N ALA A 128 19.47 -38.04 -7.76
CA ALA A 128 20.25 -39.01 -8.53
C ALA A 128 21.26 -39.85 -7.73
N HIS A 129 21.36 -39.66 -6.40
CA HIS A 129 22.28 -40.44 -5.55
C HIS A 129 21.55 -41.25 -4.48
N GLY A 130 20.79 -42.24 -4.93
CA GLY A 130 20.34 -43.35 -4.11
C GLY A 130 20.40 -44.64 -4.92
N LEU A 131 21.24 -45.58 -4.45
CA LEU A 131 21.39 -46.99 -4.88
C LEU A 131 22.55 -47.28 -5.86
N GLY A 132 23.69 -47.67 -5.30
CA GLY A 132 24.75 -48.36 -6.04
C GLY A 132 26.03 -48.52 -5.24
N GLY A 133 26.05 -49.42 -4.25
CA GLY A 133 27.24 -49.63 -3.42
C GLY A 133 27.22 -50.92 -2.61
N ASN A 134 27.11 -52.07 -3.28
CA ASN A 134 27.54 -53.36 -2.71
C ASN A 134 28.80 -53.79 -3.48
N THR A 135 29.94 -53.90 -2.80
CA THR A 135 30.95 -54.97 -2.93
C THR A 135 32.22 -54.58 -2.17
N GLY A 136 32.61 -55.34 -1.15
CA GLY A 136 33.97 -55.21 -0.62
C GLY A 136 34.25 -55.75 0.76
N VAL A 137 33.81 -56.97 1.11
CA VAL A 137 34.43 -57.71 2.23
C VAL A 137 34.66 -59.15 1.80
N ARG A 138 35.86 -59.43 1.29
CA ARG A 138 36.45 -60.77 1.26
C ARG A 138 37.34 -60.89 2.50
N VAL A 139 36.99 -61.79 3.40
CA VAL A 139 37.88 -62.29 4.45
C VAL A 139 38.22 -63.71 4.06
N ASP A 140 39.47 -63.92 3.64
CA ASP A 140 40.08 -65.25 3.58
C ASP A 140 40.76 -65.49 4.93
N LEU A 141 40.47 -66.61 5.60
CA LEU A 141 41.41 -67.36 6.47
C LEU A 141 40.73 -68.64 7.02
N PHE A 142 41.29 -69.78 6.57
CA PHE A 142 41.12 -71.20 6.95
C PHE A 142 39.82 -71.92 6.57
#